data_AF-A0A8R1I5X1-F1
#
_entry.id   AF-A0A8R1I5X1-F1
#
_cell.length_a   1.000
_cell.length_b   1.000
_cell.length_c   1.000
_cell.angle_alpha   90.00
_cell.angle_beta   90.00
_cell.angle_gamma   90.00
#
_symmetry.space_group_name_H-M   'P 1'
#
loop_
_entity.id
_entity.type
_entity.pdbx_description
1 polymer ?
#
loop_
_entity_poly.entity_id
_entity_poly.type
_entity_poly.pdbx_seq_one_letter_code
_entity_poly.pdbx_strand_id
1 'polypeptide(L)'
;MVNNRKREKTSRSSSDKTAQTLLKSTEFLNLLKSAITEAVSAVLEGFKVDLHKSIMEMNTKMRDLEELVAFQQKRLESVEATMKEVKEKKEDPAEIKERHRSIVAIGVPESTCSSMFERSAADINAVHELFKCVDATSPPITVYRLGRQREDGKPRLLKIVLSSFLHRAFGEDNNRSTLTDFVLFRFFKMLEICGKGVMD
;
A
#
# COMPACT_ATOMS: atom_id res chain seq x y z
N MET A 1 -86.94 27.95 45.19
CA MET A 1 -86.04 27.04 44.46
C MET A 1 -84.61 27.44 44.75
N VAL A 2 -83.83 26.62 45.46
CA VAL A 2 -82.39 26.35 45.25
C VAL A 2 -82.03 25.20 46.20
N ASN A 3 -81.93 23.97 45.68
CA ASN A 3 -81.44 22.82 46.42
C ASN A 3 -79.95 22.61 46.07
N ASN A 4 -79.05 23.04 46.97
CA ASN A 4 -77.62 22.76 46.85
C ASN A 4 -77.30 21.38 47.45
N ARG A 5 -77.27 20.34 46.60
CA ARG A 5 -76.71 19.03 46.94
C ARG A 5 -75.18 19.14 47.05
N LYS A 6 -74.69 19.18 48.28
CA LYS A 6 -73.27 19.02 48.62
C LYS A 6 -72.87 17.57 48.33
N ARG A 7 -72.19 17.32 47.21
CA ARG A 7 -71.55 16.03 46.90
C ARG A 7 -70.41 15.81 47.89
N GLU A 8 -70.56 14.87 48.81
CA GLU A 8 -69.45 14.33 49.61
C GLU A 8 -68.45 13.62 48.68
N LYS A 9 -67.22 14.12 48.66
CA LYS A 9 -66.06 13.44 48.09
C LYS A 9 -65.29 12.79 49.24
N THR A 10 -65.67 11.59 49.64
CA THR A 10 -64.97 10.82 50.68
C THR A 10 -64.64 9.44 50.13
N SER A 11 -63.39 9.25 49.67
CA SER A 11 -62.73 7.94 49.55
C SER A 11 -61.31 7.95 48.95
N ARG A 12 -60.83 9.06 48.36
CA ARG A 12 -59.50 9.08 47.71
C ARG A 12 -58.30 9.19 48.65
N SER A 13 -58.41 9.83 49.82
CA SER A 13 -57.24 10.21 50.63
C SER A 13 -56.69 9.13 51.58
N SER A 14 -57.46 8.09 51.89
CA SER A 14 -57.03 7.02 52.80
C SER A 14 -56.16 5.99 52.08
N SER A 15 -56.56 5.60 50.86
CA SER A 15 -55.83 4.65 50.01
C SER A 15 -54.44 5.16 49.61
N ASP A 16 -54.30 6.46 49.35
CA ASP A 16 -53.00 7.07 49.04
C ASP A 16 -52.01 6.97 50.21
N LYS A 17 -52.49 7.09 51.45
CA LYS A 17 -51.62 7.00 52.62
C LYS A 17 -51.10 5.59 52.80
N THR A 18 -51.94 4.57 52.63
CA THR A 18 -51.56 3.16 52.75
C THR A 18 -50.57 2.73 51.66
N ALA A 19 -50.79 3.19 50.43
CA ALA A 19 -49.87 2.97 49.32
C ALA A 19 -48.50 3.61 49.57
N GLN A 20 -48.46 4.82 50.13
CA GLN A 20 -47.21 5.49 50.49
C GLN A 20 -46.45 4.78 51.62
N THR A 21 -47.14 4.17 52.59
CA THR A 21 -46.47 3.39 53.65
C THR A 21 -45.85 2.11 53.10
N LEU A 22 -46.53 1.43 52.16
CA LEU A 22 -46.01 0.21 51.51
C LEU A 22 -44.76 0.49 50.66
N LEU A 23 -44.77 1.57 49.88
CA LEU A 23 -43.62 1.99 49.05
C LEU A 23 -42.39 2.38 49.89
N LYS A 24 -42.60 2.80 51.13
CA LYS A 24 -41.53 3.12 52.09
C LYS A 24 -41.16 1.94 53.00
N SER A 25 -41.87 0.82 52.88
CA SER A 25 -41.58 -0.35 53.71
C SER A 25 -40.23 -0.93 53.33
N THR A 26 -39.46 -1.31 54.35
CA THR A 26 -38.13 -1.91 54.19
C THR A 26 -38.21 -3.24 53.45
N GLU A 27 -39.22 -4.05 53.75
CA GLU A 27 -39.55 -5.31 53.07
C GLU A 27 -39.69 -5.10 51.55
N PHE A 28 -40.50 -4.13 51.13
CA PHE A 28 -40.72 -3.83 49.71
C PHE A 28 -39.43 -3.32 49.02
N LEU A 29 -38.70 -2.42 49.67
CA LEU A 29 -37.44 -1.89 49.10
C LEU A 29 -36.35 -2.96 48.98
N ASN A 30 -36.30 -3.90 49.92
CA ASN A 30 -35.36 -5.02 49.88
C ASN A 30 -35.72 -6.00 48.76
N LEU A 31 -37.01 -6.32 48.59
CA LEU A 31 -37.50 -7.14 47.48
C LEU A 31 -37.19 -6.48 46.13
N LEU A 32 -37.46 -5.17 46.02
CA LEU A 32 -37.17 -4.41 44.80
C LEU A 32 -35.67 -4.37 44.49
N LYS A 33 -34.82 -4.12 45.49
CA LYS A 33 -33.35 -4.18 45.33
C LYS A 33 -32.91 -5.56 44.86
N SER A 34 -33.40 -6.62 45.49
CA SER A 34 -33.09 -8.01 45.13
C SER A 34 -33.46 -8.29 43.68
N ALA A 35 -34.68 -7.95 43.26
CA ALA A 35 -35.15 -8.16 41.90
C ALA A 35 -34.33 -7.36 40.87
N ILE A 36 -33.95 -6.12 41.19
CA ILE A 36 -33.08 -5.31 40.32
C ILE A 36 -31.69 -5.93 40.23
N THR A 37 -31.08 -6.32 41.35
CA THR A 37 -29.75 -6.95 41.35
C THR A 37 -29.74 -8.27 40.60
N GLU A 38 -30.79 -9.07 40.71
CA GLU A 38 -30.93 -10.33 39.98
C GLU A 38 -31.06 -10.07 38.47
N ALA A 39 -31.93 -9.14 38.06
CA ALA A 39 -32.10 -8.76 36.66
C ALA A 39 -30.80 -8.22 36.05
N VAL A 40 -30.09 -7.35 36.77
CA VAL A 40 -28.80 -6.80 36.32
C VAL A 40 -27.72 -7.88 36.25
N SER A 41 -27.69 -8.80 37.22
CA SER A 41 -26.69 -9.89 37.25
C SER A 41 -26.91 -10.87 36.10
N ALA A 42 -28.16 -11.20 35.79
CA ALA A 42 -28.50 -12.06 34.64
C ALA A 42 -28.02 -11.45 33.31
N VAL A 43 -28.19 -10.14 33.14
CA VAL A 43 -27.70 -9.42 31.95
C VAL A 43 -26.17 -9.38 31.90
N LEU A 44 -25.51 -9.11 33.04
CA LEU A 44 -24.05 -9.06 33.14
C LEU A 44 -23.39 -10.41 32.83
N GLU A 45 -23.97 -11.52 33.26
CA GLU A 45 -23.43 -12.85 32.94
C GLU A 45 -23.49 -13.15 31.44
N GLY A 46 -24.53 -12.70 30.73
CA GLY A 46 -24.59 -12.79 29.26
C GLY A 46 -23.42 -12.06 28.58
N PHE A 47 -23.19 -10.80 28.95
CA PHE A 47 -22.07 -10.00 28.42
C PHE A 47 -20.71 -10.61 28.75
N LYS A 48 -20.56 -11.19 29.94
CA LYS A 48 -19.32 -11.85 30.37
C LYS A 48 -19.00 -13.09 29.55
N VAL A 49 -20.02 -13.90 29.21
CA VAL A 49 -19.85 -15.07 28.35
C VAL A 49 -19.44 -14.65 26.93
N ASP A 50 -20.11 -13.65 26.36
CA ASP A 50 -19.78 -13.14 25.02
C ASP A 50 -18.36 -12.56 24.96
N LEU A 51 -17.96 -11.80 25.98
CA LEU A 51 -16.62 -11.24 26.08
C LEU A 51 -15.57 -12.36 26.20
N HIS A 52 -15.83 -13.38 27.03
CA HIS A 52 -14.92 -14.51 27.18
C HIS A 52 -14.73 -15.28 25.88
N LYS A 53 -15.84 -15.53 25.15
CA LYS A 53 -15.80 -16.16 23.83
C LYS A 53 -14.98 -15.33 22.84
N SER A 54 -15.20 -14.02 22.78
CA SER A 54 -14.43 -13.13 21.90
C SER A 54 -12.93 -13.14 22.22
N ILE A 55 -12.55 -13.16 23.51
CA ILE A 55 -11.15 -13.23 23.93
C ILE A 55 -10.52 -14.56 23.48
N MET A 56 -11.24 -15.68 23.64
CA MET A 56 -10.75 -16.98 23.18
C MET A 56 -10.52 -17.00 21.66
N GLU A 57 -11.46 -16.48 20.88
CA GLU A 57 -11.33 -16.41 19.41
C GLU A 57 -10.17 -15.52 18.96
N MET A 58 -9.91 -14.41 19.65
CA MET A 58 -8.76 -13.56 19.36
C MET A 58 -7.45 -14.26 19.70
N ASN A 59 -7.38 -14.94 20.85
CA ASN A 59 -6.18 -15.67 21.25
C ASN A 59 -5.85 -16.83 20.29
N THR A 60 -6.86 -17.52 19.75
CA THR A 60 -6.63 -18.56 18.73
C THR A 60 -6.08 -17.94 17.44
N LYS A 61 -6.69 -16.85 16.94
CA LYS A 61 -6.21 -16.18 15.73
C LYS A 61 -4.80 -15.61 15.89
N MET A 62 -4.48 -15.08 17.07
CA MET A 62 -3.14 -14.56 17.38
C MET A 62 -2.09 -15.66 17.30
N ARG A 63 -2.39 -16.84 17.86
CA ARG A 63 -1.50 -18.00 17.79
C ARG A 63 -1.27 -18.48 16.36
N ASP A 64 -2.33 -18.57 15.56
CA ASP A 64 -2.25 -19.00 14.16
C ASP A 64 -1.40 -18.00 13.33
N LEU A 65 -1.55 -16.70 13.60
CA LEU A 65 -0.75 -15.65 12.96
C LEU A 65 0.73 -15.73 13.37
N GLU A 66 1.03 -15.97 14.65
CA GLU A 66 2.39 -16.14 15.14
C GLU A 66 3.09 -17.33 14.47
N GLU A 67 2.38 -18.45 14.29
CA GLU A 67 2.90 -19.63 13.58
C GLU A 67 3.17 -19.33 12.10
N LEU A 68 2.26 -18.63 11.42
CA LEU A 68 2.44 -18.23 10.03
C LEU A 68 3.63 -17.27 9.86
N VAL A 69 3.82 -16.31 10.77
CA VAL A 69 4.95 -15.39 10.75
C VAL A 69 6.26 -16.16 10.95
N ALA A 70 6.32 -17.08 11.92
CA ALA A 70 7.51 -17.91 12.15
C ALA A 70 7.84 -18.77 10.90
N PHE A 71 6.83 -19.33 10.25
CA PHE A 71 7.00 -20.08 9.01
C PHE A 71 7.53 -19.23 7.86
N GLN A 72 6.97 -18.02 7.67
CA GLN A 72 7.44 -17.09 6.63
C GLN A 72 8.87 -16.61 6.88
N GLN A 73 9.22 -16.33 8.14
CA GLN A 73 10.57 -15.94 8.53
C GLN A 73 11.59 -17.02 8.16
N LYS A 74 11.30 -18.29 8.48
CA LYS A 74 12.14 -19.42 8.11
C LYS A 74 12.27 -19.59 6.59
N ARG A 75 11.20 -19.34 5.82
CA ARG A 75 11.24 -19.35 4.35
C ARG A 75 12.14 -18.24 3.82
N LEU A 76 12.02 -17.02 4.33
CA LEU A 76 12.86 -15.88 3.95
C LEU A 76 14.34 -16.17 4.20
N GLU A 77 14.70 -16.73 5.36
CA GLU A 77 16.08 -17.12 5.69
C GLU A 77 16.64 -18.15 4.68
N SER A 78 15.84 -19.16 4.31
CA SER A 78 16.27 -20.14 3.30
C SER A 78 16.48 -19.53 1.92
N VAL A 79 15.61 -18.60 1.51
CA VAL A 79 15.75 -17.88 0.24
C VAL A 79 16.97 -16.97 0.28
N GLU A 80 17.20 -16.24 1.38
CA GLU A 80 18.37 -15.37 1.54
C GLU A 80 19.68 -16.17 1.47
N ALA A 81 19.73 -17.35 2.08
CA ALA A 81 20.88 -18.25 1.98
C ALA A 81 21.17 -18.65 0.52
N THR A 82 20.14 -19.07 -0.22
CA THR A 82 20.31 -19.39 -1.66
C THR A 82 20.70 -18.17 -2.50
N MET A 83 20.20 -16.98 -2.18
CA MET A 83 20.59 -15.74 -2.88
C MET A 83 22.03 -15.32 -2.59
N LYS A 84 22.54 -15.57 -1.37
CA LYS A 84 23.95 -15.34 -1.05
C LYS A 84 24.86 -16.29 -1.83
N GLU A 85 24.52 -17.57 -1.92
CA GLU A 85 25.25 -18.54 -2.73
C GLU A 85 25.21 -18.19 -4.24
N VAL A 86 24.09 -17.67 -4.75
CA VAL A 86 24.00 -17.19 -6.14
C VAL A 86 24.83 -15.92 -6.37
N LYS A 87 24.95 -15.03 -5.37
CA LYS A 87 25.82 -13.84 -5.42
C LYS A 87 27.31 -14.15 -5.32
N GLU A 88 27.70 -15.35 -4.88
CA GLU A 88 29.10 -15.79 -4.87
C GLU A 88 29.64 -16.19 -6.26
N LYS A 89 28.79 -16.19 -7.30
CA LYS A 89 29.30 -15.94 -8.66
C LYS A 89 29.82 -14.50 -8.67
N LYS A 90 31.11 -14.33 -8.37
CA LYS A 90 31.85 -13.07 -8.52
C LYS A 90 31.61 -12.54 -9.94
N GLU A 91 30.58 -11.73 -10.11
CA GLU A 91 30.44 -10.89 -11.29
C GLU A 91 31.67 -9.97 -11.31
N ASP A 92 32.26 -9.84 -12.49
CA ASP A 92 33.44 -9.01 -12.65
C ASP A 92 33.11 -7.58 -12.18
N PRO A 93 33.87 -6.99 -11.25
CA PRO A 93 33.66 -5.61 -10.82
C PRO A 93 33.63 -4.62 -12.00
N ALA A 94 34.28 -4.92 -13.12
CA ALA A 94 34.20 -4.13 -14.34
C ALA A 94 32.81 -4.19 -14.99
N GLU A 95 32.16 -5.36 -15.00
CA GLU A 95 30.82 -5.55 -15.56
C GLU A 95 29.75 -4.81 -14.75
N ILE A 96 29.85 -4.85 -13.41
CA ILE A 96 28.94 -4.12 -12.52
C ILE A 96 29.06 -2.61 -12.77
N LYS A 97 30.29 -2.10 -12.92
CA LYS A 97 30.54 -0.69 -13.21
C LYS A 97 29.99 -0.27 -14.59
N GLU A 98 30.02 -1.16 -15.58
CA GLU A 98 29.40 -0.94 -16.90
C GLU A 98 27.87 -0.85 -16.80
N ARG A 99 27.24 -1.77 -16.05
CA ARG A 99 25.78 -1.79 -15.88
C ARG A 99 25.28 -0.53 -15.17
N HIS A 100 25.95 -0.05 -14.13
CA HIS A 100 25.52 1.14 -13.38
C HIS A 100 25.68 2.48 -14.12
N ARG A 101 26.38 2.48 -15.26
CA ARG A 101 26.53 3.66 -16.11
C ARG A 101 25.78 3.55 -17.44
N SER A 102 24.97 2.52 -17.65
CA SER A 102 24.24 2.34 -18.90
C SER A 102 22.75 2.15 -18.71
N ILE A 103 21.97 2.76 -19.59
CA ILE A 103 20.51 2.60 -19.70
C ILE A 103 20.14 2.00 -21.04
N VAL A 104 18.96 1.40 -21.08
CA VAL A 104 18.39 0.86 -22.30
C VAL A 104 17.06 1.56 -22.55
N ALA A 105 16.99 2.29 -23.66
CA ALA A 105 15.77 2.91 -24.13
C ALA A 105 15.01 1.96 -25.06
N ILE A 106 13.69 1.95 -24.92
CA ILE A 106 12.76 1.13 -25.70
C ILE A 106 11.94 2.06 -26.60
N GLY A 107 11.60 1.62 -27.82
CA GLY A 107 10.66 2.35 -28.67
C GLY A 107 11.25 3.55 -29.43
N VAL A 108 12.55 3.78 -29.37
CA VAL A 108 13.20 4.85 -30.16
C VAL A 108 13.17 4.48 -31.64
N PRO A 109 12.53 5.26 -32.55
CA PRO A 109 12.46 4.92 -33.98
C PRO A 109 13.85 4.71 -34.59
N GLU A 110 13.99 3.74 -35.50
CA GLU A 110 15.24 3.51 -36.24
C GLU A 110 15.23 4.29 -37.55
N SER A 111 16.35 4.95 -37.85
CA SER A 111 16.51 5.61 -39.15
C SER A 111 16.64 4.59 -40.28
N THR A 112 15.95 4.83 -41.40
CA THR A 112 15.99 4.02 -42.62
C THR A 112 17.10 4.44 -43.58
N CYS A 113 17.98 5.37 -43.19
CA CYS A 113 19.10 5.79 -44.02
C CYS A 113 20.00 4.63 -44.42
N SER A 114 20.53 4.67 -45.64
CA SER A 114 21.47 3.67 -46.15
C SER A 114 22.84 3.76 -45.46
N SER A 115 23.25 4.97 -45.06
CA SER A 115 24.51 5.22 -44.36
C SER A 115 24.45 4.79 -42.89
N MET A 116 25.45 4.03 -42.44
CA MET A 116 25.62 3.69 -41.01
C MET A 116 25.92 4.93 -40.16
N PHE A 117 26.66 5.89 -40.72
CA PHE A 117 27.03 7.13 -40.03
C PHE A 117 25.78 7.98 -39.73
N GLU A 118 24.91 8.15 -40.74
CA GLU A 118 23.68 8.91 -40.58
C GLU A 118 22.70 8.26 -39.60
N ARG A 119 22.61 6.91 -39.61
CA ARG A 119 21.82 6.17 -38.64
C ARG A 119 22.32 6.37 -37.21
N SER A 120 23.63 6.31 -37.01
CA SER A 120 24.26 6.56 -35.71
C SER A 120 24.02 8.00 -35.23
N ALA A 121 24.16 8.98 -36.14
CA ALA A 121 23.90 10.39 -35.84
C ALA A 121 22.43 10.62 -35.44
N ALA A 122 21.48 9.96 -36.13
CA ALA A 122 20.06 10.03 -35.79
C ALA A 122 19.78 9.45 -34.38
N ASP A 123 20.39 8.32 -34.03
CA ASP A 123 20.27 7.72 -32.70
C ASP A 123 20.83 8.65 -31.61
N ILE A 124 22.00 9.25 -31.83
CA ILE A 124 22.61 10.23 -30.91
C ILE A 124 21.69 11.45 -30.73
N ASN A 125 21.15 11.99 -31.81
CA ASN A 125 20.23 13.13 -31.76
C ASN A 125 18.95 12.78 -30.98
N ALA A 126 18.38 11.60 -31.20
CA ALA A 126 17.21 11.14 -30.44
C ALA A 126 17.50 11.05 -28.94
N VAL A 127 18.70 10.59 -28.56
CA VAL A 127 19.14 10.56 -27.14
C VAL A 127 19.32 11.97 -26.58
N HIS A 128 19.85 12.91 -27.37
CA HIS A 128 19.96 14.31 -26.93
C HIS A 128 18.59 14.94 -26.65
N GLU A 129 17.61 14.73 -27.53
CA GLU A 129 16.24 15.20 -27.27
C GLU A 129 15.65 14.55 -26.02
N LEU A 130 15.86 13.25 -25.86
CA LEU A 130 15.43 12.53 -24.67
C LEU A 130 16.05 13.10 -23.39
N PHE A 131 17.35 13.43 -23.42
CA PHE A 131 18.09 13.98 -22.27
C PHE A 131 17.65 15.40 -21.93
N LYS A 132 17.28 16.22 -22.93
CA LYS A 132 16.66 17.53 -22.70
C LYS A 132 15.35 17.42 -21.92
N CYS A 133 14.54 16.41 -22.21
CA CYS A 133 13.25 16.24 -21.51
C CYS A 133 13.38 15.85 -20.04
N VAL A 134 14.51 15.26 -19.64
CA VAL A 134 14.75 14.75 -18.28
C VAL A 134 15.81 15.55 -17.54
N ASP A 135 16.16 16.73 -18.04
CA ASP A 135 17.20 17.63 -17.50
C ASP A 135 18.51 16.90 -17.17
N ALA A 136 18.88 15.90 -18.00
CA ALA A 136 20.14 15.20 -17.84
C ALA A 136 21.30 16.11 -18.27
N THR A 137 22.20 16.39 -17.33
CA THR A 137 23.30 17.34 -17.53
C THR A 137 24.54 16.70 -18.18
N SER A 138 24.65 15.37 -18.14
CA SER A 138 25.81 14.66 -18.68
C SER A 138 25.54 14.10 -20.09
N PRO A 139 26.43 14.34 -21.07
CA PRO A 139 26.29 13.73 -22.38
C PRO A 139 26.55 12.21 -22.33
N PRO A 140 25.94 11.43 -23.23
CA PRO A 140 26.25 10.01 -23.37
C PRO A 140 27.67 9.83 -23.94
N ILE A 141 28.40 8.81 -23.47
CA ILE A 141 29.68 8.37 -24.06
C ILE A 141 29.41 7.63 -25.37
N THR A 142 28.54 6.61 -25.33
CA THR A 142 28.24 5.77 -26.49
C THR A 142 26.77 5.45 -26.56
N VAL A 143 26.28 5.35 -27.78
CA VAL A 143 24.89 5.08 -28.12
C VAL A 143 24.89 4.03 -29.23
N TYR A 144 24.23 2.90 -29.01
CA TYR A 144 24.17 1.83 -30.01
C TYR A 144 22.94 0.94 -29.84
N ARG A 145 22.45 0.40 -30.96
CA ARG A 145 21.33 -0.55 -30.99
C ARG A 145 21.79 -1.95 -30.57
N LEU A 146 20.97 -2.62 -29.77
CA LEU A 146 21.21 -3.99 -29.33
C LEU A 146 20.61 -5.01 -30.30
N GLY A 147 21.41 -6.02 -30.63
CA GLY A 147 20.95 -7.17 -31.41
C GLY A 147 20.75 -6.91 -32.90
N ARG A 148 20.23 -7.95 -33.58
CA ARG A 148 19.89 -7.91 -35.00
C ARG A 148 18.57 -7.17 -35.22
N GLN A 149 18.40 -6.62 -36.41
CA GLN A 149 17.16 -5.97 -36.82
C GLN A 149 15.99 -6.93 -36.62
N ARG A 150 14.91 -6.43 -36.00
CA ARG A 150 13.77 -7.27 -35.64
C ARG A 150 12.87 -7.46 -36.85
N GLU A 151 12.34 -8.67 -37.01
CA GLU A 151 11.42 -9.02 -38.09
C GLU A 151 9.99 -8.53 -37.84
N ASP A 152 9.68 -8.19 -36.59
CA ASP A 152 8.34 -7.72 -36.16
C ASP A 152 8.07 -6.24 -36.46
N GLY A 153 8.98 -5.57 -37.18
CA GLY A 153 8.89 -4.14 -37.51
C GLY A 153 9.07 -3.20 -36.32
N LYS A 154 9.34 -3.71 -35.11
CA LYS A 154 9.56 -2.88 -33.93
C LYS A 154 11.00 -2.38 -33.89
N PRO A 155 11.24 -1.16 -33.37
CA PRO A 155 12.59 -0.67 -33.17
C PRO A 155 13.35 -1.52 -32.16
N ARG A 156 14.65 -1.70 -32.39
CA ARG A 156 15.57 -2.34 -31.45
C ARG A 156 15.76 -1.48 -30.22
N LEU A 157 16.13 -2.16 -29.14
CA LEU A 157 16.57 -1.52 -27.90
C LEU A 157 17.81 -0.66 -28.18
N LEU A 158 17.83 0.55 -27.63
CA LEU A 158 18.94 1.48 -27.75
C LEU A 158 19.69 1.54 -26.42
N LYS A 159 20.93 1.06 -26.39
CA LYS A 159 21.79 1.16 -25.21
C LYS A 159 22.54 2.47 -25.24
N ILE A 160 22.51 3.16 -24.10
CA ILE A 160 23.13 4.46 -23.88
C ILE A 160 24.06 4.32 -22.69
N VAL A 161 25.34 4.63 -22.89
CA VAL A 161 26.37 4.58 -21.85
C VAL A 161 26.72 6.00 -21.45
N LEU A 162 26.78 6.28 -20.16
CA LEU A 162 27.01 7.60 -19.58
C LEU A 162 28.44 7.75 -19.05
N SER A 163 28.89 9.01 -18.98
CA SER A 163 30.19 9.40 -18.45
C SER A 163 30.31 9.21 -16.95
N SER A 164 29.19 9.25 -16.24
CA SER A 164 29.10 9.06 -14.79
C SER A 164 27.99 8.08 -14.43
N PHE A 165 27.96 7.65 -13.16
CA PHE A 165 26.89 6.79 -12.65
C PHE A 165 25.52 7.40 -12.95
N LEU A 166 24.56 6.54 -13.29
CA LEU A 166 23.18 6.97 -13.62
C LEU A 166 22.58 7.92 -12.58
N HIS A 167 22.81 7.62 -11.31
CA HIS A 167 22.37 8.41 -10.17
C HIS A 167 22.91 9.85 -10.17
N ARG A 168 24.11 10.07 -10.71
CA ARG A 168 24.72 11.40 -10.82
C ARG A 168 24.25 12.12 -12.07
N ALA A 169 23.94 11.39 -13.14
CA ALA A 169 23.47 11.93 -14.41
C ALA A 169 22.01 12.40 -14.38
N PHE A 170 21.16 11.74 -13.57
CA PHE A 170 19.71 12.00 -13.50
C PHE A 170 19.24 12.61 -12.17
N GLY A 171 20.16 13.05 -11.30
CA GLY A 171 19.84 13.71 -10.02
C GLY A 171 19.48 12.74 -8.89
N GLU A 172 19.78 13.16 -7.67
CA GLU A 172 19.60 12.41 -6.42
C GLU A 172 18.12 12.40 -5.95
N ASP A 173 17.29 11.51 -6.50
CA ASP A 173 16.05 11.13 -5.83
C ASP A 173 16.38 10.07 -4.76
N ASN A 174 16.42 10.50 -3.50
CA ASN A 174 16.81 9.77 -2.28
C ASN A 174 15.91 8.55 -1.93
N ASN A 175 15.82 7.55 -2.81
CA ASN A 175 15.28 6.23 -2.44
C ASN A 175 16.00 5.10 -3.18
N ARG A 176 17.04 4.59 -2.52
CA ARG A 176 17.99 3.55 -2.96
C ARG A 176 17.39 2.19 -3.37
N SER A 177 16.08 1.99 -3.21
CA SER A 177 15.39 0.75 -3.60
C SER A 177 14.61 0.86 -4.92
N THR A 178 14.55 2.04 -5.54
CA THR A 178 13.63 2.25 -6.67
C THR A 178 14.28 2.69 -7.97
N LEU A 179 15.58 2.99 -8.04
CA LEU A 179 16.18 3.58 -9.25
C LEU A 179 16.09 2.73 -10.52
N THR A 180 16.06 1.40 -10.42
CA THR A 180 15.79 0.54 -11.58
C THR A 180 14.34 0.62 -12.03
N ASP A 181 13.40 0.75 -11.10
CA ASP A 181 11.97 0.86 -11.38
C ASP A 181 11.54 2.30 -11.73
N PHE A 182 12.16 3.32 -11.15
CA PHE A 182 11.86 4.74 -11.35
C PHE A 182 12.37 5.25 -12.70
N VAL A 183 13.55 4.79 -13.14
CA VAL A 183 14.04 5.08 -14.49
C VAL A 183 13.12 4.43 -15.52
N LEU A 184 12.65 3.19 -15.28
CA LEU A 184 11.67 2.56 -16.15
C LEU A 184 10.31 3.30 -16.13
N PHE A 185 9.84 3.75 -14.96
CA PHE A 185 8.55 4.43 -14.79
C PHE A 185 8.53 5.83 -15.41
N ARG A 186 9.61 6.62 -15.30
CA ARG A 186 9.71 7.91 -16.01
C ARG A 186 9.88 7.73 -17.51
N PHE A 187 10.62 6.72 -17.97
CA PHE A 187 10.73 6.43 -19.41
C PHE A 187 9.39 5.99 -20.03
N PHE A 188 8.60 5.17 -19.33
CA PHE A 188 7.27 4.77 -19.79
C PHE A 188 6.32 5.97 -19.90
N LYS A 189 6.31 6.86 -18.90
CA LYS A 189 5.46 8.06 -18.92
C LYS A 189 5.87 9.05 -20.02
N MET A 190 7.15 9.10 -20.37
CA MET A 190 7.67 9.99 -21.41
C MET A 190 7.39 9.48 -22.84
N LEU A 191 7.41 8.17 -23.07
CA LEU A 191 6.96 7.57 -24.34
C LEU A 191 5.46 7.81 -24.58
N GLU A 192 4.66 7.88 -23.51
CA GLU A 192 3.23 8.19 -23.62
C GLU A 192 2.97 9.68 -23.98
N ILE A 193 3.87 10.58 -23.59
CA ILE A 193 3.81 12.01 -23.90
C ILE A 193 4.37 12.30 -25.31
N CYS A 194 5.49 11.69 -25.69
CA CYS A 194 6.06 11.83 -27.04
C CYS A 194 5.25 11.06 -28.11
N GLY A 195 4.58 9.97 -27.76
CA GLY A 195 3.71 9.21 -28.68
C GLY A 195 2.39 9.90 -29.02
N LYS A 196 1.99 10.94 -28.27
CA LYS A 196 0.78 11.73 -28.53
C LYS A 196 1.01 12.96 -29.44
N GLY A 197 2.24 13.19 -29.90
CA GLY A 197 2.61 14.36 -30.70
C GLY A 197 2.85 14.10 -32.20
N VAL A 198 2.59 12.90 -32.72
CA VAL A 198 2.78 12.58 -34.15
C VAL A 198 1.48 12.02 -34.74
N MET A 199 0.42 12.82 -34.65
CA MET A 199 -0.75 12.81 -35.53
C MET A 199 -1.29 14.23 -35.53
N ASP A 200 -0.63 15.12 -36.29
CA ASP A 200 -1.19 16.28 -36.98
C ASP A 200 -0.16 16.77 -38.02
#